data_AF-A0A3N2MF93-F1
#
_entry.id   AF-A0A3N2MF93-F1
#
_cell.length_a   1.000
_cell.length_b   1.000
_cell.length_c   1.000
_cell.angle_alpha   90.00
_cell.angle_beta   90.00
_cell.angle_gamma   90.00
#
_symmetry.space_group_name_H-M   'P 1'
#
loop_
_entity.id
_entity.type
_entity.pdbx_description
1 polymer ?
#
loop_
_entity_poly.entity_id
_entity_poly.type
_entity_poly.pdbx_seq_one_letter_code
_entity_poly.pdbx_strand_id
1 'polypeptide(L)'
;MRCLIKISVAVIASLWSCAPAHRVINTELPPEAAAERIVLDNSPEEAATLLLDWLQEADTSSRAFACRLVAKVLYNYDSIGAADSSARFVTYFDGQTSRLDIAKQAHVLLVLNTPDKIGASLARSPSRHPLALKVDSVLAGNPAALQSFRESYEKYKSIYNRLRNENDTTICADN
;
A
#
# COMPACT_ATOMS: atom_id res chain seq x y z
N MET A 1 -13.15 30.62 -63.19
CA MET A 1 -12.25 29.57 -62.69
C MET A 1 -11.71 29.97 -61.32
N ARG A 2 -11.94 29.11 -60.32
CA ARG A 2 -11.22 28.93 -59.05
C ARG A 2 -11.27 30.06 -58.00
N CYS A 3 -12.28 29.96 -57.12
CA CYS A 3 -12.22 30.38 -55.72
C CYS A 3 -11.04 29.71 -55.01
N LEU A 4 -10.19 30.48 -54.35
CA LEU A 4 -9.21 30.00 -53.37
C LEU A 4 -9.66 30.43 -51.98
N ILE A 5 -10.28 29.50 -51.25
CA ILE A 5 -10.57 29.64 -49.82
C ILE A 5 -9.23 29.45 -49.09
N LYS A 6 -8.69 30.51 -48.50
CA LYS A 6 -7.58 30.42 -47.54
C LYS A 6 -8.14 29.87 -46.23
N ILE A 7 -7.95 28.59 -45.99
CA ILE A 7 -8.17 27.98 -44.67
C ILE A 7 -6.97 28.36 -43.80
N SER A 8 -7.15 29.37 -42.96
CA SER A 8 -6.22 29.63 -41.85
C SER A 8 -6.37 28.50 -40.84
N VAL A 9 -5.41 27.56 -40.85
CA VAL A 9 -5.26 26.58 -39.78
C VAL A 9 -4.82 27.34 -38.54
N ALA A 10 -5.78 27.70 -37.69
CA ALA A 10 -5.49 28.07 -36.32
C ALA A 10 -4.88 26.83 -35.67
N VAL A 11 -3.56 26.86 -35.47
CA VAL A 11 -2.85 25.93 -34.60
C VAL A 11 -3.44 26.15 -33.20
N ILE A 12 -4.44 25.35 -32.86
CA ILE A 12 -4.85 25.17 -31.48
C ILE A 12 -3.67 24.46 -30.85
N ALA A 13 -2.75 25.24 -30.28
CA ALA A 13 -1.84 24.77 -29.27
C ALA A 13 -2.73 24.23 -28.15
N SER A 14 -2.97 22.92 -28.19
CA SER A 14 -3.55 22.21 -27.08
C SER A 14 -2.65 22.50 -25.89
N LEU A 15 -3.19 23.27 -24.95
CA LEU A 15 -2.67 23.41 -23.61
C LEU A 15 -2.52 21.99 -23.08
N TRP A 16 -1.30 21.45 -23.19
CA TRP A 16 -0.85 20.33 -22.40
C TRP A 16 -0.93 20.80 -20.96
N SER A 17 -2.09 20.59 -20.36
CA SER A 17 -2.24 20.62 -18.92
C SER A 17 -1.24 19.61 -18.37
N CYS A 18 -0.13 20.10 -17.82
CA CYS A 18 0.80 19.35 -16.97
C CYS A 18 0.15 18.96 -15.63
N ALA A 19 -1.16 18.68 -15.61
CA ALA A 19 -1.75 17.89 -14.56
C ALA A 19 -1.37 16.44 -14.88
N PRO A 20 -0.82 15.67 -13.92
CA PRO A 20 -0.80 14.22 -14.09
C PRO A 20 -2.25 13.82 -14.38
N ALA A 21 -2.51 13.28 -15.57
CA ALA A 21 -3.77 12.57 -15.79
C ALA A 21 -3.91 11.64 -14.60
N HIS A 22 -4.99 11.75 -13.83
CA HIS A 22 -5.21 10.90 -12.68
C HIS A 22 -5.08 9.46 -13.19
N ARG A 23 -3.93 8.83 -12.95
CA ARG A 23 -3.70 7.47 -13.37
C ARG A 23 -4.60 6.67 -12.43
N VAL A 24 -5.64 6.07 -12.97
CA VAL A 24 -6.61 5.29 -12.18
C VAL A 24 -6.24 3.83 -12.37
N ILE A 25 -6.19 3.08 -11.27
CA ILE A 25 -6.05 1.63 -11.32
C ILE A 25 -7.31 1.05 -11.95
N ASN A 26 -7.16 0.41 -13.11
CA ASN A 26 -8.26 -0.26 -13.77
C ASN A 26 -8.59 -1.57 -13.03
N THR A 27 -9.62 -1.53 -12.20
CA THR A 27 -10.10 -2.68 -11.42
C THR A 27 -10.94 -3.67 -12.23
N GLU A 28 -11.24 -3.38 -13.51
CA GLU A 28 -11.91 -4.32 -14.42
C GLU A 28 -10.93 -5.35 -15.00
N LEU A 29 -9.63 -5.04 -14.97
CA LEU A 29 -8.60 -5.98 -15.37
C LEU A 29 -8.30 -6.98 -14.24
N PRO A 30 -7.88 -8.21 -14.57
CA PRO A 30 -7.24 -9.09 -13.61
C PRO A 30 -6.03 -8.40 -12.95
N PRO A 31 -5.75 -8.65 -11.66
CA PRO A 31 -4.69 -7.97 -10.92
C PRO A 31 -3.31 -8.15 -11.55
N GLU A 32 -3.05 -9.27 -12.23
CA GLU A 32 -1.82 -9.49 -13.00
C GLU A 32 -1.67 -8.49 -14.15
N ALA A 33 -2.71 -8.31 -14.97
CA ALA A 33 -2.67 -7.42 -16.12
C ALA A 33 -2.62 -5.95 -15.68
N ALA A 34 -3.32 -5.60 -14.59
CA ALA A 34 -3.20 -4.28 -13.99
C ALA A 34 -1.77 -4.02 -13.45
N ALA A 35 -1.16 -5.00 -12.77
CA ALA A 35 0.21 -4.89 -12.26
C ALA A 35 1.24 -4.70 -13.38
N GLU A 36 1.12 -5.47 -14.46
CA GLU A 36 2.00 -5.34 -15.63
C GLU A 36 1.94 -3.93 -16.22
N ARG A 37 0.74 -3.39 -16.42
CA ARG A 37 0.56 -2.01 -16.90
C ARG A 37 1.16 -0.98 -15.95
N ILE A 38 0.93 -1.11 -14.64
CA ILE A 38 1.52 -0.21 -13.64
C ILE A 38 3.03 -0.19 -13.78
N VAL A 39 3.67 -1.36 -13.86
CA VAL A 39 5.13 -1.45 -13.91
C VAL A 39 5.71 -0.96 -15.24
N LEU A 40 5.02 -1.17 -16.36
CA LEU A 40 5.44 -0.67 -17.67
C LEU A 40 5.34 0.86 -17.78
N ASP A 41 4.33 1.46 -17.14
CA ASP A 41 4.02 2.88 -17.31
C ASP A 41 4.62 3.78 -16.22
N ASN A 42 5.21 3.21 -15.15
CA ASN A 42 5.61 3.96 -13.94
C ASN A 42 6.98 3.54 -13.39
N SER A 43 7.71 4.51 -12.83
CA SER A 43 8.83 4.21 -11.92
C SER A 43 8.32 3.54 -10.63
N PRO A 44 9.20 2.87 -9.85
CA PRO A 44 8.83 2.31 -8.55
C PRO A 44 8.13 3.30 -7.61
N GLU A 45 8.59 4.56 -7.57
CA GLU A 45 8.02 5.61 -6.73
C GLU A 45 6.65 6.09 -7.22
N GLU A 46 6.50 6.23 -8.54
CA GLU A 46 5.23 6.59 -9.18
C GLU A 46 4.19 5.49 -8.96
N ALA A 47 4.57 4.22 -9.12
CA ALA A 47 3.72 3.07 -8.85
C ALA A 47 3.29 2.98 -7.38
N ALA A 48 4.22 3.24 -6.45
CA ALA A 48 3.92 3.26 -5.02
C ALA A 48 2.92 4.37 -4.66
N THR A 49 3.09 5.56 -5.24
CA THR A 49 2.15 6.69 -5.07
C THR A 49 0.77 6.34 -5.64
N LEU A 50 0.74 5.84 -6.87
CA LEU A 50 -0.48 5.43 -7.56
C LEU A 50 -1.27 4.38 -6.77
N LEU A 51 -0.59 3.35 -6.26
CA LEU A 51 -1.21 2.31 -5.46
C LEU A 51 -1.72 2.86 -4.13
N LEU A 52 -0.94 3.69 -3.46
CA LEU A 52 -1.34 4.24 -2.17
C LEU A 52 -2.53 5.18 -2.30
N ASP A 53 -2.58 6.01 -3.34
CA ASP A 53 -3.72 6.91 -3.61
C ASP A 53 -5.00 6.12 -3.83
N TRP A 54 -4.93 5.03 -4.60
CA TRP A 54 -6.08 4.14 -4.79
C TRP A 54 -6.47 3.40 -3.50
N LEU A 55 -5.51 2.88 -2.74
CA LEU A 55 -5.75 2.13 -1.50
C LEU A 55 -6.37 2.98 -0.40
N GLN A 56 -6.19 4.30 -0.42
CA GLN A 56 -6.82 5.22 0.53
C GLN A 56 -8.34 5.34 0.35
N GLU A 57 -8.84 5.04 -0.85
CA GLU A 57 -10.25 5.19 -1.23
C GLU A 57 -10.92 3.83 -1.53
N ALA A 58 -10.16 2.73 -1.53
CA ALA A 58 -10.65 1.40 -1.87
C ALA A 58 -11.47 0.77 -0.73
N ASP A 59 -12.54 0.06 -1.06
CA ASP A 59 -13.28 -0.72 -0.06
C ASP A 59 -12.47 -1.95 0.40
N THR A 60 -12.65 -2.33 1.66
CA THR A 60 -12.13 -3.59 2.23
C THR A 60 -12.59 -4.85 1.47
N SER A 61 -13.70 -4.81 0.73
CA SER A 61 -14.14 -5.88 -0.17
C SER A 61 -13.14 -6.11 -1.32
N SER A 62 -12.36 -5.08 -1.69
CA SER A 62 -11.32 -5.16 -2.71
C SER A 62 -10.04 -5.83 -2.21
N ARG A 63 -9.99 -6.30 -0.96
CA ARG A 63 -8.78 -6.89 -0.35
C ARG A 63 -8.11 -7.94 -1.22
N ALA A 64 -8.87 -8.92 -1.73
CA ALA A 64 -8.28 -9.99 -2.55
C ALA A 64 -7.59 -9.45 -3.81
N PHE A 65 -8.21 -8.45 -4.45
CA PHE A 65 -7.64 -7.77 -5.61
C PHE A 65 -6.41 -6.94 -5.20
N ALA A 66 -6.54 -6.10 -4.16
CA ALA A 66 -5.49 -5.22 -3.66
C ALA A 66 -4.22 -5.99 -3.25
N CYS A 67 -4.36 -7.06 -2.44
CA CYS A 67 -3.23 -7.90 -2.03
C CYS A 67 -2.50 -8.48 -3.25
N ARG A 68 -3.26 -8.99 -4.23
CA ARG A 68 -2.71 -9.65 -5.40
C ARG A 68 -2.05 -8.66 -6.35
N LEU A 69 -2.65 -7.48 -6.52
CA LEU A 69 -2.10 -6.38 -7.31
C LEU A 69 -0.75 -5.92 -6.76
N VAL A 70 -0.68 -5.58 -5.46
CA VAL A 70 0.57 -5.12 -4.83
C VAL A 70 1.66 -6.19 -4.91
N ALA A 71 1.32 -7.45 -4.64
CA ALA A 71 2.27 -8.56 -4.74
C ALA A 71 2.79 -8.74 -6.17
N LYS A 72 1.93 -8.57 -7.19
CA LYS A 72 2.32 -8.69 -8.60
C LYS A 72 3.15 -7.51 -9.08
N VAL A 73 2.88 -6.29 -8.61
CA VAL A 73 3.73 -5.13 -8.89
C VAL A 73 5.14 -5.35 -8.35
N LEU A 74 5.27 -5.82 -7.10
CA LEU A 74 6.56 -6.15 -6.50
C LEU A 74 7.31 -7.21 -7.31
N TYR A 75 6.63 -8.32 -7.62
CA TYR A 75 7.18 -9.43 -8.41
C TYR A 75 7.65 -8.99 -9.80
N ASN A 76 6.89 -8.13 -10.46
CA ASN A 76 7.23 -7.63 -11.80
C ASN A 76 8.47 -6.72 -11.74
N TYR A 77 8.58 -5.85 -10.73
CA TYR A 77 9.80 -5.06 -10.54
C TYR A 77 11.04 -5.92 -10.25
N ASP A 78 10.91 -6.99 -9.48
CA ASP A 78 11.99 -7.98 -9.29
C ASP A 78 12.38 -8.66 -10.61
N SER A 79 11.39 -8.98 -11.44
CA SER A 79 11.57 -9.77 -12.66
C SER A 79 12.19 -8.99 -13.84
N ILE A 80 12.04 -7.66 -13.87
CA ILE A 80 12.56 -6.81 -14.95
C ILE A 80 14.09 -6.62 -14.87
N GLY A 81 14.72 -7.06 -13.77
CA GLY A 81 16.19 -7.04 -13.64
C GLY A 81 16.80 -5.65 -13.50
N ALA A 82 15.98 -4.61 -13.34
CA ALA A 82 16.44 -3.28 -12.98
C ALA A 82 16.77 -3.27 -11.48
N ALA A 83 18.06 -3.16 -11.17
CA ALA A 83 18.58 -3.21 -9.80
C ALA A 83 17.76 -2.31 -8.85
N ASP A 84 17.41 -2.88 -7.70
CA ASP A 84 16.73 -2.22 -6.57
C ASP A 84 15.31 -1.70 -6.84
N SER A 85 14.68 -2.03 -7.96
CA SER A 85 13.34 -1.49 -8.28
C SER A 85 12.28 -1.89 -7.25
N SER A 86 12.26 -3.14 -6.81
CA SER A 86 11.35 -3.62 -5.76
C SER A 86 11.67 -3.00 -4.39
N ALA A 87 12.94 -2.87 -4.04
CA ALA A 87 13.37 -2.23 -2.79
C ALA A 87 12.97 -0.74 -2.74
N ARG A 88 13.12 -0.03 -3.87
CA ARG A 88 12.67 1.36 -4.02
C ARG A 88 11.16 1.47 -3.90
N PHE A 89 10.42 0.58 -4.57
CA PHE A 89 8.96 0.53 -4.46
C PHE A 89 8.52 0.37 -2.99
N VAL A 90 9.05 -0.64 -2.29
CA VAL A 90 8.69 -0.91 -0.88
C VAL A 90 9.05 0.26 0.02
N THR A 91 10.28 0.78 -0.11
CA THR A 91 10.75 1.91 0.72
C THR A 91 9.86 3.13 0.54
N TYR A 92 9.49 3.44 -0.69
CA TYR A 92 8.65 4.59 -0.99
C TYR A 92 7.20 4.37 -0.53
N PHE A 93 6.64 3.17 -0.74
CA PHE A 93 5.30 2.79 -0.30
C PHE A 93 5.15 2.86 1.22
N ASP A 94 6.08 2.25 1.97
CA ASP A 94 6.10 2.29 3.43
C ASP A 94 6.33 3.72 3.94
N GLY A 95 7.25 4.45 3.31
CA GLY A 95 7.56 5.84 3.62
C GLY A 95 6.34 6.75 3.49
N GLN A 96 5.59 6.65 2.39
CA GLN A 96 4.36 7.41 2.20
C GLN A 96 3.25 6.97 3.15
N THR A 97 3.04 5.66 3.31
CA THR A 97 2.03 5.13 4.23
C THR A 97 2.25 5.66 5.64
N SER A 98 3.49 5.71 6.13
CA SER A 98 3.82 6.22 7.47
C SER A 98 3.54 7.71 7.67
N ARG A 99 3.40 8.49 6.59
CA ARG A 99 3.11 9.94 6.62
C ARG A 99 1.62 10.25 6.55
N LEU A 100 0.78 9.26 6.21
CA LEU A 100 -0.66 9.43 6.23
C LEU A 100 -1.15 9.66 7.67
N ASP A 101 -2.31 10.29 7.82
CA ASP A 101 -2.96 10.31 9.13
C ASP A 101 -3.29 8.89 9.60
N ILE A 102 -3.45 8.73 10.91
CA ILE A 102 -3.63 7.42 11.53
C ILE A 102 -4.89 6.68 11.04
N ALA A 103 -5.93 7.40 10.63
CA ALA A 103 -7.16 6.80 10.12
C ALA A 103 -6.93 6.19 8.73
N LYS A 104 -6.24 6.93 7.85
CA LYS A 104 -5.84 6.42 6.54
C LYS A 104 -4.84 5.28 6.62
N GLN A 105 -3.87 5.34 7.55
CA GLN A 105 -2.97 4.21 7.81
C GLN A 105 -3.75 2.94 8.18
N ALA A 106 -4.71 3.06 9.11
CA ALA A 106 -5.54 1.92 9.52
C ALA A 106 -6.39 1.39 8.37
N HIS A 107 -6.95 2.28 7.56
CA HIS A 107 -7.73 1.91 6.38
C HIS A 107 -6.90 1.12 5.36
N VAL A 108 -5.74 1.64 4.94
CA VAL A 108 -4.84 0.95 4.00
C VAL A 108 -4.44 -0.43 4.51
N LEU A 109 -4.16 -0.57 5.81
CA LEU A 109 -3.90 -1.89 6.42
C LEU A 109 -5.08 -2.85 6.28
N LEU A 110 -6.31 -2.39 6.52
CA LEU A 110 -7.53 -3.19 6.44
C LEU A 110 -7.91 -3.58 5.01
N VAL A 111 -7.55 -2.75 4.03
CA VAL A 111 -7.67 -3.08 2.60
C VAL A 111 -6.61 -4.10 2.19
N LEU A 112 -5.37 -3.99 2.67
CA LEU A 112 -4.28 -4.89 2.24
C LEU A 112 -4.16 -6.20 3.03
N ASN A 113 -4.76 -6.29 4.21
CA ASN A 113 -4.52 -7.41 5.10
C ASN A 113 -5.79 -7.89 5.80
N THR A 114 -5.74 -9.15 6.23
CA THR A 114 -6.73 -9.71 7.13
C THR A 114 -6.48 -9.23 8.57
N PRO A 115 -7.52 -9.13 9.41
CA PRO A 115 -7.40 -8.64 10.78
C PRO A 115 -6.32 -9.35 11.61
N ASP A 116 -6.17 -10.66 11.48
CA ASP A 116 -5.14 -11.46 12.15
C ASP A 116 -3.72 -11.03 11.74
N LYS A 117 -3.46 -10.79 10.45
CA LYS A 117 -2.15 -10.34 9.96
C LYS A 117 -1.81 -8.95 10.45
N ILE A 118 -2.82 -8.07 10.53
CA ILE A 118 -2.65 -6.72 11.08
C ILE A 118 -2.27 -6.81 12.56
N GLY A 119 -2.99 -7.62 13.34
CA GLY A 119 -2.68 -7.85 14.75
C GLY A 119 -1.24 -8.32 14.95
N ALA A 120 -0.82 -9.34 14.19
CA ALA A 120 0.54 -9.88 14.24
C ALA A 120 1.62 -8.85 13.85
N SER A 121 1.33 -7.99 12.88
CA SER A 121 2.26 -6.95 12.39
C SER A 121 2.42 -5.81 13.40
N LEU A 122 1.31 -5.30 13.94
CA LEU A 122 1.33 -4.16 14.87
C LEU A 122 1.88 -4.54 16.24
N ALA A 123 1.69 -5.79 16.69
CA ALA A 123 2.18 -6.26 17.99
C ALA A 123 3.71 -6.23 18.15
N ARG A 124 4.45 -6.19 17.04
CA ARG A 124 5.93 -6.23 17.04
C ARG A 124 6.58 -4.90 17.41
N SER A 125 5.82 -3.81 17.48
CA SER A 125 6.38 -2.47 17.66
C SER A 125 5.53 -1.63 18.61
N PRO A 126 6.03 -1.31 19.81
CA PRO A 126 5.30 -0.47 20.78
C PRO A 126 4.90 0.91 20.23
N SER A 127 5.71 1.48 19.33
CA SER A 127 5.41 2.77 18.69
C SER A 127 4.18 2.74 17.78
N ARG A 128 3.72 1.54 17.38
CA ARG A 128 2.51 1.34 16.58
C ARG A 128 1.25 1.14 17.43
N HIS A 129 1.34 1.25 18.76
CA HIS A 129 0.19 1.11 19.65
C HIS A 129 -0.98 2.06 19.31
N PRO A 130 -0.77 3.36 19.01
CA PRO A 130 -1.86 4.24 18.59
C PRO A 130 -2.60 3.71 17.35
N LEU A 131 -1.86 3.13 16.39
CA LEU A 131 -2.43 2.58 15.17
C LEU A 131 -3.24 1.30 15.48
N ALA A 132 -2.78 0.48 16.42
CA ALA A 132 -3.52 -0.69 16.90
C ALA A 132 -4.87 -0.28 17.54
N LEU A 133 -4.89 0.77 18.37
CA LEU A 133 -6.14 1.31 18.93
C LEU A 133 -7.08 1.82 17.83
N LYS A 134 -6.54 2.44 16.78
CA LYS A 134 -7.36 2.91 15.65
C LYS A 134 -7.98 1.75 14.87
N VAL A 135 -7.21 0.69 14.59
CA VAL A 135 -7.73 -0.52 13.93
C VAL A 135 -8.82 -1.18 14.77
N ASP A 136 -8.60 -1.31 16.08
CA ASP A 136 -9.60 -1.84 17.03
C ASP A 136 -10.92 -1.07 16.95
N SER A 137 -10.84 0.27 17.02
CA SER A 137 -12.01 1.15 16.90
C SER A 137 -12.74 1.01 15.57
N VAL A 138 -12.03 0.85 14.45
CA VAL A 138 -12.65 0.66 13.12
C VAL A 138 -13.35 -0.69 13.03
N LEU A 139 -12.77 -1.74 13.64
CA LEU A 139 -13.33 -3.08 13.65
C LEU A 139 -14.47 -3.27 14.67
N ALA A 140 -14.77 -2.29 15.50
CA ALA A 140 -15.82 -2.38 16.54
C ALA A 140 -17.20 -2.80 16.00
N GLY A 141 -17.52 -2.44 14.75
CA GLY A 141 -18.77 -2.84 14.08
C GLY A 141 -18.77 -4.27 13.52
N ASN A 142 -17.64 -5.00 13.58
CA ASN A 142 -17.50 -6.37 13.09
C ASN A 142 -16.84 -7.26 14.16
N PRO A 143 -17.64 -7.88 15.06
CA PRO A 143 -17.12 -8.62 16.20
C PRO A 143 -16.16 -9.75 15.84
N ALA A 144 -16.42 -10.48 14.76
CA ALA A 144 -15.57 -11.59 14.32
C ALA A 144 -14.19 -11.09 13.83
N ALA A 145 -14.17 -10.01 13.05
CA ALA A 145 -12.92 -9.39 12.60
C ALA A 145 -12.14 -8.78 13.77
N LEU A 146 -12.83 -8.12 14.70
CA LEU A 146 -12.23 -7.54 15.90
C LEU A 146 -11.59 -8.61 16.80
N GLN A 147 -12.29 -9.71 17.04
CA GLN A 147 -11.77 -10.82 17.83
C GLN A 147 -10.50 -11.41 17.17
N SER A 148 -10.56 -11.67 15.86
CA SER A 148 -9.41 -12.16 15.09
C SER A 148 -8.19 -11.24 15.20
N PHE A 149 -8.40 -9.92 15.11
CA PHE A 149 -7.35 -8.92 15.32
C PHE A 149 -6.75 -8.98 16.73
N ARG A 150 -7.59 -8.93 17.77
CA ARG A 150 -7.17 -8.87 19.18
C ARG A 150 -6.41 -10.13 19.61
N GLU A 151 -6.91 -11.31 19.25
CA GLU A 151 -6.27 -12.59 19.57
C GLU A 151 -4.87 -12.68 18.96
N SER A 152 -4.74 -12.29 17.69
CA SER A 152 -3.45 -12.25 17.01
C SER A 152 -2.50 -11.21 17.64
N TYR A 153 -3.00 -10.01 17.91
CA TYR A 153 -2.20 -8.94 18.52
C TYR A 153 -1.62 -9.36 19.88
N GLU A 154 -2.44 -9.89 20.78
CA GLU A 154 -1.97 -10.32 22.10
C GLU A 154 -1.04 -11.53 22.03
N LYS A 155 -1.32 -12.51 21.14
CA LYS A 155 -0.42 -13.65 20.90
C LYS A 155 0.98 -13.19 20.51
N TYR A 156 1.09 -12.32 19.50
CA TYR A 156 2.40 -11.89 18.99
C TYR A 156 3.10 -10.89 19.92
N LYS A 157 2.34 -10.08 20.67
CA LYS A 157 2.89 -9.22 21.72
C LYS A 157 3.53 -10.05 22.83
N SER A 158 2.88 -11.13 23.26
CA SER A 158 3.46 -12.05 24.25
C SER A 158 4.72 -12.74 23.73
N ILE A 159 4.74 -13.19 22.48
CA ILE A 159 5.93 -13.80 21.86
C ILE A 159 7.08 -12.80 21.82
N TYR A 160 6.82 -11.58 21.35
CA TYR A 160 7.85 -10.55 21.23
C TYR A 160 8.43 -10.15 22.58
N ASN A 161 7.58 -9.95 23.60
CA ASN A 161 8.03 -9.63 24.94
C ASN A 161 8.89 -10.74 25.56
N ARG A 162 8.55 -12.01 25.30
CA ARG A 162 9.36 -13.15 25.75
C ARG A 162 10.75 -13.13 25.12
N LEU A 163 10.82 -13.04 23.79
CA LEU A 163 12.09 -13.02 23.05
C LEU A 163 12.97 -11.83 23.45
N ARG A 164 12.36 -10.66 23.69
CA ARG A 164 13.08 -9.47 24.16
C ARG A 164 13.69 -9.70 25.54
N ASN A 165 12.91 -10.23 26.48
CA ASN A 165 13.37 -10.47 27.84
C ASN A 165 14.44 -11.58 27.90
N GLU A 166 14.32 -12.63 27.08
CA GLU A 166 15.33 -13.69 26.96
C GLU A 166 16.68 -13.12 26.50
N ASN A 167 16.68 -12.28 25.45
CA ASN A 167 17.89 -11.60 24.97
C ASN A 167 18.48 -10.63 26.02
N ASP A 168 17.64 -9.91 26.76
CA ASP A 168 18.09 -9.02 27.83
C ASP A 168 18.76 -9.81 28.97
N THR A 169 18.26 -11.00 29.33
CA THR A 169 18.87 -11.86 30.36
C THR A 169 20.18 -12.54 29.93
N THR A 170 20.36 -12.87 28.65
CA THR A 170 21.62 -13.44 28.17
C THR A 170 22.77 -12.44 28.24
N ILE A 171 22.50 -11.15 27.97
CA ILE A 171 23.52 -10.09 28.06
C ILE A 171 23.95 -9.83 29.51
N CYS A 172 23.08 -10.05 30.48
CA CYS A 172 23.38 -9.85 31.90
C CYS A 172 24.05 -11.05 32.59
N ALA A 173 24.12 -12.22 31.94
CA ALA A 173 24.69 -13.44 32.52
C ALA A 173 26.20 -13.62 32.27
N ASP A 174 26.79 -12.79 31.40
CA ASP A 174 28.20 -12.87 30.97
C ASP A 174 29.11 -11.79 31.62
N ASN A 175 28.70 -11.18 32.74
CA ASN A 175 29.54 -10.26 33.54
C ASN A 175 29.85 -10.82 34.92
#